data_AF-A0AAV6W1Z8-F1
#
_entry.id   AF-A0AAV6W1Z8-F1
#
_cell.length_a   1.000
_cell.length_b   1.000
_cell.length_c   1.000
_cell.angle_alpha   90.00
_cell.angle_beta   90.00
_cell.angle_gamma   90.00
#
_symmetry.space_group_name_H-M   'P 1'
#
loop_
_entity.id
_entity.type
_entity.pdbx_description
1 polymer ?
#
loop_
_entity_poly.entity_id
_entity_poly.type
_entity_poly.pdbx_seq_one_letter_code
_entity_poly.pdbx_strand_id
1 'polypeptide(L)'
;MEGTPHPIPRTVEEVFNDFKGRRAGLIKALTEDVEKFYQQCDPEKENLCLYGLPNETWEVNLPVEEVPPELPEPALGINFARDGMQEKDWLSLVAVHSDSWLLSVSFYFGARFGFGKSERKRLFQMINEVPTVFEVVTGAAKQVKEQASAQNNSSKNKSGGRIPSRQPEPQPKGIKMSVPKDEDESGGEEEEEDEQGATCGACGDNYGTDEFWICCDICERWFHGKCVKITPAKAEHIKHYKCPSCSNKRARV
;
A
#
# COMPACT_ATOMS: atom_id res chain seq x y z
N MET A 1 38.35 -7.14 -10.65
CA MET A 1 37.73 -7.72 -11.87
C MET A 1 36.56 -6.83 -12.21
N GLU A 2 36.51 -6.28 -13.42
CA GLU A 2 35.35 -5.52 -13.86
C GLU A 2 34.18 -6.50 -14.03
N GLY A 3 33.01 -6.16 -13.47
CA GLY A 3 31.82 -6.98 -13.60
C GLY A 3 31.35 -7.00 -15.04
N THR A 4 30.97 -8.17 -15.57
CA THR A 4 30.24 -8.26 -16.84
C THR A 4 29.00 -7.37 -16.77
N PRO A 5 28.83 -6.37 -17.65
CA PRO A 5 27.70 -5.44 -17.57
C PRO A 5 26.37 -6.20 -17.55
N HIS A 6 25.59 -6.01 -16.48
CA HIS A 6 24.25 -6.59 -16.41
C HIS A 6 23.41 -6.06 -17.58
N PRO A 7 22.70 -6.91 -18.33
CA PRO A 7 21.93 -6.49 -19.48
C PRO A 7 20.82 -5.55 -19.02
N ILE A 8 20.92 -4.28 -19.40
CA ILE A 8 19.90 -3.26 -19.10
C ILE A 8 18.55 -3.77 -19.63
N PRO A 9 17.54 -3.98 -18.77
CA PRO A 9 16.25 -4.52 -19.19
C PRO A 9 15.55 -3.55 -20.15
N ARG A 10 14.76 -4.04 -21.12
CA ARG A 10 14.07 -3.18 -22.10
C ARG A 10 12.60 -3.54 -22.33
N THR A 11 12.20 -4.76 -21.98
CA THR A 11 10.83 -5.27 -22.05
C THR A 11 10.21 -5.40 -20.66
N VAL A 12 8.87 -5.51 -20.58
CA VAL A 12 8.14 -5.70 -19.31
C VAL A 12 8.64 -6.94 -18.58
N GLU A 13 8.90 -8.01 -19.32
CA GLU A 13 9.45 -9.28 -18.82
C GLU A 13 10.86 -9.13 -18.25
N GLU A 14 11.75 -8.37 -18.90
CA GLU A 14 13.10 -8.12 -18.40
C GLU A 14 13.09 -7.21 -17.16
N VAL A 15 12.27 -6.17 -17.12
CA VAL A 15 12.12 -5.30 -15.92
C VAL A 15 11.53 -6.11 -14.75
N PHE A 16 10.58 -7.01 -15.01
CA PHE A 16 10.07 -7.92 -13.98
C PHE A 16 11.10 -8.97 -13.54
N ASN A 17 12.02 -9.39 -14.42
CA ASN A 17 13.13 -10.27 -14.04
C ASN A 17 14.16 -9.53 -13.17
N ASP A 18 14.50 -8.28 -13.48
CA ASP A 18 15.33 -7.41 -12.61
C ASP A 18 14.66 -7.25 -11.23
N PHE A 19 13.37 -6.86 -11.18
CA PHE A 19 12.58 -6.78 -9.95
C PHE A 19 12.64 -8.06 -9.11
N LYS A 20 12.40 -9.23 -9.73
CA LYS A 20 12.46 -10.53 -9.03
C LYS A 20 13.85 -10.81 -8.47
N GLY A 21 14.90 -10.55 -9.24
CA GLY A 21 16.29 -10.75 -8.81
C GLY A 21 16.61 -9.93 -7.57
N ARG A 22 16.33 -8.61 -7.61
CA ARG A 22 16.53 -7.71 -6.47
C ARG A 22 15.68 -8.12 -5.27
N ARG A 23 14.41 -8.48 -5.50
CA ARG A 23 13.47 -8.95 -4.46
C ARG A 23 13.94 -10.25 -3.80
N ALA A 24 14.54 -11.17 -4.56
CA ALA A 24 15.13 -12.39 -4.00
C ALA A 24 16.32 -12.07 -3.08
N GLY A 25 17.23 -11.19 -3.50
CA GLY A 25 18.34 -10.71 -2.67
C GLY A 25 17.87 -10.05 -1.37
N LEU A 26 16.85 -9.18 -1.45
CA LEU A 26 16.26 -8.51 -0.28
C LEU A 26 15.56 -9.47 0.68
N ILE A 27 14.78 -10.43 0.16
CA ILE A 27 14.20 -11.50 0.98
C ILE A 27 15.30 -12.29 1.66
N LYS A 28 16.40 -12.61 0.96
CA LYS A 28 17.53 -13.34 1.53
C LYS A 28 18.20 -12.58 2.68
N ALA A 29 18.45 -11.28 2.51
CA ALA A 29 18.98 -10.40 3.55
C ALA A 29 18.12 -10.40 4.82
N LEU A 30 16.79 -10.38 4.66
CA LEU A 30 15.82 -10.26 5.74
C LEU A 30 15.30 -11.62 6.27
N THR A 31 15.83 -12.75 5.77
CA THR A 31 15.42 -14.10 6.24
C THR A 31 16.61 -15.07 6.38
N GLU A 32 17.20 -15.56 5.29
CA GLU A 32 18.26 -16.58 5.32
C GLU A 32 19.59 -16.04 5.88
N ASP A 33 19.99 -14.83 5.50
CA ASP A 33 21.24 -14.20 5.92
C ASP A 33 21.02 -13.18 7.07
N VAL A 34 19.90 -13.27 7.81
CA VAL A 34 19.44 -12.20 8.72
C VAL A 34 20.45 -11.80 9.80
N GLU A 35 21.17 -12.76 10.39
CA GLU A 35 22.23 -12.49 11.37
C GLU A 35 23.39 -11.67 10.76
N LYS A 36 23.77 -12.00 9.52
CA LYS A 36 24.83 -11.31 8.76
C LYS A 36 24.39 -9.91 8.36
N PHE A 37 23.12 -9.73 7.98
CA PHE A 37 22.52 -8.43 7.69
C PHE A 37 22.49 -7.53 8.94
N TYR A 38 21.98 -8.04 10.06
CA TYR A 38 21.93 -7.33 11.35
C TYR A 38 23.31 -6.86 11.82
N GLN A 39 24.34 -7.71 11.67
CA GLN A 39 25.74 -7.37 12.00
C GLN A 39 26.36 -6.30 11.08
N GLN A 40 25.90 -6.18 9.82
CA GLN A 40 26.40 -5.14 8.91
C GLN A 40 25.78 -3.77 9.20
N CYS A 41 24.49 -3.73 9.55
CA CYS A 41 23.71 -2.54 9.94
C CYS A 41 24.08 -2.00 11.34
N ASP A 42 25.36 -1.70 11.53
CA ASP A 42 25.94 -1.14 12.74
C ASP A 42 25.51 0.34 12.96
N PRO A 43 24.84 0.69 14.09
CA PRO A 43 24.37 2.05 14.36
C PRO A 43 25.49 3.08 14.59
N GLU A 44 26.71 2.64 14.90
CA GLU A 44 27.88 3.53 15.11
C GLU A 44 28.56 3.93 13.79
N LYS A 45 28.08 3.40 12.64
CA LYS A 45 28.49 3.83 11.30
C LYS A 45 27.61 4.96 10.79
N GLU A 46 28.07 5.61 9.72
CA GLU A 46 27.26 6.51 8.90
C GLU A 46 25.96 5.85 8.41
N ASN A 47 25.04 6.66 7.85
CA ASN A 47 23.72 6.19 7.46
C ASN A 47 23.80 5.13 6.34
N LEU A 48 23.43 3.90 6.66
CA LEU A 48 23.47 2.77 5.72
C LEU A 48 22.14 2.56 5.00
N CYS A 49 22.25 1.97 3.82
CA CYS A 49 21.18 1.53 2.93
C CYS A 49 21.24 -0.01 2.77
N LEU A 50 20.13 -0.64 2.41
CA LEU A 50 20.07 -2.03 1.93
C LEU A 50 19.71 -2.02 0.44
N TYR A 51 20.54 -2.66 -0.38
CA TYR A 51 20.32 -2.82 -1.82
C TYR A 51 20.07 -4.28 -2.19
N GLY A 52 19.12 -4.49 -3.10
CA GLY A 52 18.93 -5.75 -3.83
C GLY A 52 19.51 -5.67 -5.23
N LEU A 53 20.25 -6.69 -5.66
CA LEU A 53 20.89 -6.75 -6.98
C LEU A 53 20.20 -7.77 -7.91
N PRO A 54 20.22 -7.58 -9.25
CA PRO A 54 19.49 -8.44 -10.19
C PRO A 54 19.99 -9.89 -10.26
N ASN A 55 21.16 -10.17 -9.67
CA ASN A 55 21.80 -11.47 -9.57
C ASN A 55 21.40 -12.25 -8.29
N GLU A 56 20.29 -11.88 -7.64
CA GLU A 56 19.77 -12.49 -6.40
C GLU A 56 20.68 -12.30 -5.16
N THR A 57 21.62 -11.35 -5.22
CA THR A 57 22.45 -10.94 -4.07
C THR A 57 21.98 -9.62 -3.46
N TRP A 58 22.53 -9.30 -2.29
CA TRP A 58 22.24 -8.08 -1.54
C TRP A 58 23.53 -7.49 -0.96
N GLU A 59 23.50 -6.18 -0.71
CA GLU A 59 24.60 -5.45 -0.08
C GLU A 59 24.07 -4.38 0.88
N VAL A 60 24.81 -4.14 1.97
CA VAL A 60 24.60 -3.01 2.89
C VAL A 60 25.74 -2.04 2.68
N ASN A 61 25.42 -0.83 2.26
CA ASN A 61 26.41 0.17 1.82
C ASN A 61 25.90 1.59 2.11
N LEU A 62 26.75 2.59 1.90
CA LEU A 62 26.37 4.00 1.88
C LEU A 62 25.48 4.33 0.65
N PRO A 63 24.73 5.44 0.67
CA PRO A 63 24.13 6.02 -0.54
C PRO A 63 25.20 6.33 -1.60
N VAL A 64 24.79 6.47 -2.86
CA VAL A 64 25.74 6.64 -3.96
C VAL A 64 26.21 8.08 -4.08
N GLU A 65 27.52 8.30 -4.24
CA GLU A 65 28.12 9.64 -4.36
C GLU A 65 27.83 10.34 -5.71
N GLU A 66 27.24 9.63 -6.68
CA GLU A 66 26.94 10.18 -8.01
C GLU A 66 25.72 11.11 -8.00
N VAL A 67 25.86 12.32 -8.56
CA VAL A 67 24.82 13.35 -8.56
C VAL A 67 24.47 13.80 -9.98
N PRO A 68 23.25 13.56 -10.48
CA PRO A 68 22.20 12.71 -9.89
C PRO A 68 22.53 11.21 -10.02
N PRO A 69 22.01 10.36 -9.11
CA PRO A 69 22.24 8.91 -9.18
C PRO A 69 21.50 8.27 -10.36
N GLU A 70 22.04 7.18 -10.91
CA GLU A 70 21.41 6.48 -12.04
C GLU A 70 20.08 5.81 -11.67
N LEU A 71 19.94 5.29 -10.44
CA LEU A 71 18.73 4.62 -9.97
C LEU A 71 18.13 5.35 -8.76
N PRO A 72 16.81 5.22 -8.50
CA PRO A 72 16.20 5.65 -7.25
C PRO A 72 16.93 5.03 -6.04
N GLU A 73 17.16 5.82 -4.99
CA GLU A 73 17.84 5.34 -3.79
C GLU A 73 16.87 4.63 -2.82
N PRO A 74 17.35 3.61 -2.08
CA PRO A 74 16.59 2.97 -1.00
C PRO A 74 16.55 3.87 0.25
N ALA A 75 15.87 3.42 1.30
CA ALA A 75 15.79 4.17 2.55
C ALA A 75 17.17 4.28 3.24
N LEU A 76 17.54 5.51 3.56
CA LEU A 76 18.81 5.88 4.17
C LEU A 76 18.74 5.83 5.71
N GLY A 77 19.77 5.25 6.35
CA GLY A 77 19.91 5.23 7.82
C GLY A 77 19.20 4.06 8.51
N ILE A 78 18.98 2.94 7.81
CA ILE A 78 18.27 1.77 8.39
C ILE A 78 18.96 1.21 9.64
N ASN A 79 20.28 1.38 9.75
CA ASN A 79 21.07 1.01 10.93
C ASN A 79 20.69 1.79 12.19
N PHE A 80 20.34 3.07 12.07
CA PHE A 80 20.07 3.94 13.23
C PHE A 80 18.84 3.49 14.04
N ALA A 81 17.85 2.87 13.39
CA ALA A 81 16.65 2.35 14.05
C ALA A 81 16.82 0.95 14.69
N ARG A 82 17.90 0.22 14.35
CA ARG A 82 18.06 -1.23 14.65
C ARG A 82 17.90 -1.55 16.13
N ASP A 83 18.58 -0.79 17.00
CA ASP A 83 18.63 -1.06 18.44
C ASP A 83 17.55 -0.27 19.23
N GLY A 84 16.75 0.54 18.53
CA GLY A 84 15.65 1.33 19.12
C GLY A 84 14.30 0.59 19.18
N MET A 85 14.20 -0.61 18.63
CA MET A 85 12.94 -1.38 18.54
C MET A 85 13.21 -2.90 18.57
N GLN A 86 12.16 -3.74 18.55
CA GLN A 86 12.35 -5.19 18.44
C GLN A 86 12.83 -5.54 17.04
N GLU A 87 13.78 -6.47 16.93
CA GLU A 87 14.38 -6.93 15.66
C GLU A 87 13.33 -7.25 14.58
N LYS A 88 12.27 -8.00 14.93
CA LYS A 88 11.17 -8.33 14.01
C LYS A 88 10.44 -7.10 13.45
N ASP A 89 10.33 -6.03 14.24
CA ASP A 89 9.62 -4.80 13.90
C ASP A 89 10.54 -3.91 13.04
N TRP A 90 11.85 -3.94 13.31
CA TRP A 90 12.90 -3.34 12.46
C TRP A 90 12.98 -4.02 11.09
N LEU A 91 13.06 -5.36 11.04
CA LEU A 91 13.04 -6.13 9.80
C LEU A 91 11.77 -5.87 8.99
N SER A 92 10.62 -5.71 9.66
CA SER A 92 9.35 -5.33 9.02
C SER A 92 9.40 -3.92 8.44
N LEU A 93 10.00 -2.95 9.14
CA LEU A 93 10.21 -1.58 8.65
C LEU A 93 11.13 -1.55 7.42
N VAL A 94 12.27 -2.26 7.48
CA VAL A 94 13.20 -2.37 6.35
C VAL A 94 12.53 -3.06 5.15
N ALA A 95 11.69 -4.08 5.38
CA ALA A 95 10.93 -4.74 4.32
C ALA A 95 9.98 -3.79 3.59
N VAL A 96 9.18 -2.99 4.31
CA VAL A 96 8.26 -2.01 3.69
C VAL A 96 9.02 -0.97 2.85
N HIS A 97 10.15 -0.45 3.36
CA HIS A 97 10.99 0.44 2.59
C HIS A 97 11.58 -0.25 1.35
N SER A 98 12.01 -1.50 1.46
CA SER A 98 12.53 -2.31 0.35
C SER A 98 11.48 -2.56 -0.73
N ASP A 99 10.22 -2.86 -0.36
CA ASP A 99 9.11 -3.00 -1.29
C ASP A 99 8.83 -1.71 -2.08
N SER A 100 8.84 -0.56 -1.39
CA SER A 100 8.66 0.75 -2.05
C SER A 100 9.82 1.11 -3.00
N TRP A 101 11.05 0.74 -2.64
CA TRP A 101 12.23 0.93 -3.48
C TRP A 101 12.20 0.05 -4.73
N LEU A 102 11.85 -1.23 -4.58
CA LEU A 102 11.68 -2.17 -5.69
C LEU A 102 10.67 -1.66 -6.73
N LEU A 103 9.53 -1.13 -6.27
CA LEU A 103 8.53 -0.54 -7.16
C LEU A 103 9.08 0.70 -7.88
N SER A 104 9.80 1.57 -7.15
CA SER A 104 10.44 2.77 -7.71
C SER A 104 11.46 2.44 -8.80
N VAL A 105 12.38 1.51 -8.55
CA VAL A 105 13.37 1.04 -9.54
C VAL A 105 12.69 0.42 -10.78
N SER A 106 11.65 -0.39 -10.57
CA SER A 106 10.89 -1.01 -11.66
C SER A 106 10.22 0.02 -12.58
N PHE A 107 9.62 1.06 -11.99
CA PHE A 107 8.94 2.11 -12.76
C PHE A 107 9.90 3.17 -13.31
N TYR A 108 11.04 3.41 -12.68
CA TYR A 108 12.15 4.15 -13.28
C TYR A 108 12.62 3.48 -14.58
N PHE A 109 12.87 2.17 -14.57
CA PHE A 109 13.21 1.43 -15.79
C PHE A 109 12.08 1.49 -16.82
N GLY A 110 10.84 1.26 -16.40
CA GLY A 110 9.68 1.41 -17.30
C GLY A 110 9.62 2.77 -17.99
N ALA A 111 9.84 3.87 -17.27
CA ALA A 111 9.91 5.22 -17.86
C ALA A 111 11.10 5.38 -18.81
N ARG A 112 12.30 4.92 -18.41
CA ARG A 112 13.54 4.99 -19.20
C ARG A 112 13.48 4.20 -20.52
N PHE A 113 12.63 3.19 -20.60
CA PHE A 113 12.41 2.38 -21.82
C PHE A 113 11.05 2.63 -22.49
N GLY A 114 10.36 3.73 -22.13
CA GLY A 114 9.20 4.23 -22.86
C GLY A 114 7.88 3.49 -22.62
N PHE A 115 7.70 2.83 -21.47
CA PHE A 115 6.49 2.05 -21.17
C PHE A 115 5.25 2.94 -21.12
N GLY A 116 4.25 2.63 -21.95
CA GLY A 116 2.95 3.30 -22.00
C GLY A 116 1.97 2.83 -20.92
N LYS A 117 0.69 3.22 -21.07
CA LYS A 117 -0.42 2.87 -20.17
C LYS A 117 -0.56 1.34 -20.02
N SER A 118 -0.37 0.60 -21.11
CA SER A 118 -0.47 -0.86 -21.18
C SER A 118 0.70 -1.58 -20.50
N GLU A 119 1.93 -1.14 -20.79
CA GLU A 119 3.16 -1.77 -20.31
C GLU A 119 3.32 -1.55 -18.81
N ARG A 120 3.03 -0.34 -18.32
CA ARG A 120 3.01 -0.01 -16.89
C ARG A 120 1.95 -0.82 -16.13
N LYS A 121 0.74 -0.97 -16.70
CA LYS A 121 -0.32 -1.82 -16.12
C LYS A 121 0.12 -3.28 -16.04
N ARG A 122 0.70 -3.82 -17.12
CA ARG A 122 1.18 -5.20 -17.18
C ARG A 122 2.32 -5.46 -16.18
N LEU A 123 3.28 -4.54 -16.07
CA LEU A 123 4.36 -4.61 -15.09
C LEU A 123 3.80 -4.63 -13.65
N PHE A 124 2.85 -3.74 -13.34
CA PHE A 124 2.23 -3.71 -12.02
C PHE A 124 1.49 -5.01 -11.69
N GLN A 125 0.74 -5.57 -12.65
CA GLN A 125 0.06 -6.86 -12.47
C GLN A 125 1.05 -7.98 -12.12
N MET A 126 2.16 -8.10 -12.87
CA MET A 126 3.20 -9.11 -12.63
C MET A 126 3.91 -8.90 -11.28
N ILE A 127 4.17 -7.65 -10.88
CA ILE A 127 4.70 -7.30 -9.55
C ILE A 127 3.72 -7.72 -8.43
N ASN A 128 2.42 -7.48 -8.61
CA ASN A 128 1.38 -7.76 -7.62
C ASN A 128 0.91 -9.24 -7.62
N GLU A 129 1.45 -10.10 -8.49
CA GLU A 129 1.25 -11.56 -8.46
C GLU A 129 2.16 -12.28 -7.45
N VAL A 130 3.23 -11.63 -6.98
CA VAL A 130 4.11 -12.15 -5.92
C VAL A 130 3.86 -11.42 -4.59
N PRO A 131 3.97 -12.09 -3.43
CA PRO A 131 3.86 -11.40 -2.15
C PRO A 131 4.99 -10.38 -1.96
N THR A 132 4.70 -9.30 -1.25
CA THR A 132 5.68 -8.30 -0.83
C THR A 132 6.80 -8.91 0.04
N VAL A 133 7.94 -8.25 0.11
CA VAL A 133 9.02 -8.59 1.05
C VAL A 133 8.47 -8.57 2.48
N PHE A 134 7.66 -7.57 2.81
CA PHE A 134 6.95 -7.47 4.09
C PHE A 134 6.06 -8.69 4.40
N GLU A 135 5.22 -9.16 3.47
CA GLU A 135 4.36 -10.34 3.68
C GLU A 135 5.15 -11.66 3.79
N VAL A 136 6.35 -11.72 3.22
CA VAL A 136 7.27 -12.85 3.38
C VAL A 136 7.93 -12.82 4.76
N VAL A 137 8.51 -11.68 5.16
CA VAL A 137 9.20 -11.49 6.45
C VAL A 137 8.24 -11.65 7.64
N THR A 138 7.04 -11.08 7.56
CA THR A 138 5.99 -11.24 8.60
C THR A 138 5.26 -12.59 8.55
N GLY A 139 5.48 -13.39 7.49
CA GLY A 139 4.80 -14.66 7.26
C GLY A 139 3.33 -14.56 6.83
N ALA A 140 2.77 -13.36 6.64
CA ALA A 140 1.40 -13.14 6.21
C ALA A 140 1.07 -13.88 4.88
N ALA A 141 2.03 -13.99 3.96
CA ALA A 141 1.90 -14.71 2.70
C ALA A 141 1.49 -16.19 2.87
N LYS A 142 1.84 -16.82 4.00
CA LYS A 142 1.43 -18.21 4.31
C LYS A 142 -0.05 -18.28 4.70
N GLN A 143 -0.51 -17.33 5.53
CA GLN A 143 -1.89 -17.28 6.04
C GLN A 143 -2.92 -17.10 4.91
N VAL A 144 -2.64 -16.23 3.93
CA VAL A 144 -3.51 -16.03 2.76
C VAL A 144 -3.66 -17.32 1.96
N LYS A 145 -2.55 -18.03 1.73
CA LYS A 145 -2.54 -19.28 0.95
C LYS A 145 -3.27 -20.42 1.68
N GLU A 146 -3.14 -20.52 3.00
CA GLU A 146 -3.89 -21.47 3.83
C GLU A 146 -5.39 -21.17 3.82
N GLN A 147 -5.80 -19.90 4.01
CA GLN A 147 -7.21 -19.50 3.97
C GLN A 147 -7.87 -19.77 2.60
N ALA A 148 -7.17 -19.48 1.49
CA ALA A 148 -7.63 -19.81 0.15
C ALA A 148 -7.80 -21.33 -0.05
N SER A 149 -6.90 -22.16 0.50
CA SER A 149 -7.00 -23.62 0.43
C SER A 149 -8.18 -24.18 1.25
N ALA A 150 -8.50 -23.54 2.39
CA ALA A 150 -9.57 -23.99 3.29
C ALA A 150 -10.99 -23.77 2.72
N GLN A 151 -11.19 -22.75 1.88
CA GLN A 151 -12.51 -22.43 1.30
C GLN A 151 -12.96 -23.42 0.22
N ASN A 152 -12.04 -24.13 -0.44
CA ASN A 152 -12.36 -25.02 -1.57
C ASN A 152 -12.97 -26.38 -1.18
N ASN A 153 -13.10 -26.72 0.11
CA ASN A 153 -13.37 -28.09 0.55
C ASN A 153 -14.67 -28.25 1.39
N SER A 154 -15.76 -27.62 0.96
CA SER A 154 -17.10 -27.85 1.53
C SER A 154 -18.22 -27.79 0.48
N SER A 155 -18.84 -28.94 0.17
CA SER A 155 -20.06 -28.99 -0.65
C SER A 155 -20.84 -30.30 -0.49
N LYS A 156 -22.06 -30.17 0.06
CA LYS A 156 -23.15 -31.18 0.13
C LYS A 156 -22.86 -32.36 1.10
N ASN A 157 -23.83 -32.86 1.87
CA ASN A 157 -25.22 -33.14 1.47
C ASN A 157 -26.28 -32.83 2.56
N LYS A 158 -27.58 -33.09 2.28
CA LYS A 158 -28.73 -32.49 3.00
C LYS A 158 -29.95 -33.42 3.19
N SER A 159 -30.41 -33.63 4.43
CA SER A 159 -31.77 -34.08 4.88
C SER A 159 -31.75 -34.42 6.39
N GLY A 160 -32.83 -34.39 7.19
CA GLY A 160 -34.16 -33.76 7.03
C GLY A 160 -35.29 -34.43 7.85
N GLY A 161 -35.87 -33.77 8.88
CA GLY A 161 -37.15 -34.24 9.49
C GLY A 161 -37.56 -33.80 10.92
N ARG A 162 -38.53 -32.86 11.00
CA ARG A 162 -39.62 -32.64 12.01
C ARG A 162 -39.31 -32.48 13.54
N ILE A 163 -40.23 -31.78 14.23
CA ILE A 163 -40.26 -31.41 15.67
C ILE A 163 -41.63 -31.78 16.29
N PRO A 164 -41.76 -32.01 17.61
CA PRO A 164 -42.35 -31.01 18.53
C PRO A 164 -41.77 -31.06 19.99
N SER A 165 -42.08 -30.23 20.99
CA SER A 165 -42.55 -28.82 21.11
C SER A 165 -42.72 -28.47 22.62
N ARG A 166 -42.24 -27.32 23.13
CA ARG A 166 -42.75 -26.60 24.32
C ARG A 166 -42.04 -25.23 24.52
N GLN A 167 -42.69 -24.31 25.25
CA GLN A 167 -42.34 -22.88 25.45
C GLN A 167 -42.14 -22.55 26.97
N PRO A 168 -41.94 -21.30 27.46
CA PRO A 168 -41.62 -20.02 26.78
C PRO A 168 -40.45 -19.17 27.38
N GLU A 169 -40.04 -18.16 26.59
CA GLU A 169 -39.51 -16.79 26.82
C GLU A 169 -39.33 -16.15 28.23
N PRO A 170 -38.51 -15.06 28.42
CA PRO A 170 -38.36 -13.91 27.48
C PRO A 170 -36.99 -13.27 27.15
N GLN A 171 -37.07 -12.40 26.14
CA GLN A 171 -36.14 -11.43 25.48
C GLN A 171 -35.43 -10.40 26.41
N PRO A 172 -34.36 -9.65 25.99
CA PRO A 172 -34.14 -9.03 24.65
C PRO A 172 -32.71 -9.11 24.04
N LYS A 173 -32.34 -8.60 22.85
CA LYS A 173 -32.95 -8.25 21.53
C LYS A 173 -31.95 -7.30 20.83
N GLY A 174 -31.50 -7.57 19.59
CA GLY A 174 -30.62 -6.69 18.80
C GLY A 174 -30.16 -7.37 17.50
N ILE A 175 -30.37 -6.75 16.34
CA ILE A 175 -30.35 -7.42 15.01
C ILE A 175 -29.53 -6.65 13.95
N LYS A 176 -29.08 -7.36 12.91
CA LYS A 176 -28.15 -6.93 11.84
C LYS A 176 -28.82 -6.16 10.68
N MET A 177 -27.96 -5.45 9.93
CA MET A 177 -27.89 -5.20 8.46
C MET A 177 -29.14 -5.36 7.55
N SER A 178 -29.22 -4.49 6.53
CA SER A 178 -29.78 -4.82 5.21
C SER A 178 -29.21 -3.92 4.10
N VAL A 179 -29.14 -4.43 2.87
CA VAL A 179 -28.80 -3.74 1.60
C VAL A 179 -29.76 -4.23 0.51
N PRO A 180 -30.28 -3.37 -0.40
CA PRO A 180 -31.01 -3.78 -1.60
C PRO A 180 -30.19 -3.62 -2.91
N LYS A 181 -30.72 -4.16 -4.03
CA LYS A 181 -30.06 -4.28 -5.36
C LYS A 181 -31.09 -4.19 -6.51
N ASP A 182 -30.64 -4.46 -7.75
CA ASP A 182 -31.37 -4.55 -9.04
C ASP A 182 -31.67 -3.16 -9.68
N GLU A 183 -31.15 -2.68 -10.84
CA GLU A 183 -30.46 -3.21 -12.06
C GLU A 183 -31.40 -3.76 -13.18
N ASP A 184 -31.20 -3.56 -14.49
CA ASP A 184 -30.08 -2.90 -15.25
C ASP A 184 -30.54 -1.62 -16.02
N GLU A 185 -30.40 -1.29 -17.33
CA GLU A 185 -29.90 -1.92 -18.57
C GLU A 185 -29.54 -0.87 -19.69
N SER A 186 -28.66 -1.22 -20.64
CA SER A 186 -28.48 -0.67 -22.02
C SER A 186 -27.92 0.76 -22.31
N GLY A 187 -26.61 0.83 -22.63
CA GLY A 187 -26.10 1.40 -23.90
C GLY A 187 -25.51 2.83 -23.94
N GLY A 188 -24.27 2.97 -24.46
CA GLY A 188 -23.67 4.27 -24.86
C GLY A 188 -22.15 4.38 -24.63
N GLU A 189 -21.44 4.97 -25.59
CA GLU A 189 -19.97 5.08 -25.70
C GLU A 189 -19.28 6.07 -24.72
N GLU A 190 -17.98 5.84 -24.51
CA GLU A 190 -16.89 6.78 -24.18
C GLU A 190 -17.15 8.11 -23.43
N GLU A 191 -16.70 8.20 -22.16
CA GLU A 191 -16.11 9.44 -21.60
C GLU A 191 -14.86 9.11 -20.74
N GLU A 192 -13.80 9.91 -20.86
CA GLU A 192 -12.56 9.81 -20.05
C GLU A 192 -12.56 10.83 -18.90
N GLU A 193 -13.24 10.52 -17.79
CA GLU A 193 -13.10 11.21 -16.51
C GLU A 193 -12.80 10.17 -15.39
N ASP A 194 -11.83 10.35 -14.50
CA ASP A 194 -10.99 11.54 -14.31
C ASP A 194 -9.71 11.23 -13.52
N GLU A 195 -8.69 12.09 -13.69
CA GLU A 195 -7.55 12.20 -12.75
C GLU A 195 -7.97 13.07 -11.55
N GLN A 196 -9.04 12.63 -10.87
CA GLN A 196 -9.84 13.47 -9.96
C GLN A 196 -9.10 13.82 -8.66
N GLY A 197 -8.32 14.89 -8.72
CA GLY A 197 -7.76 15.55 -7.54
C GLY A 197 -8.85 15.94 -6.53
N ALA A 198 -8.48 16.10 -5.26
CA ALA A 198 -9.45 16.29 -4.18
C ALA A 198 -10.29 17.57 -4.37
N THR A 199 -11.53 17.43 -4.84
CA THR A 199 -12.47 18.54 -5.07
C THR A 199 -13.10 19.06 -3.77
N CYS A 200 -13.28 20.37 -3.68
CA CYS A 200 -13.88 21.00 -2.51
C CYS A 200 -15.38 20.64 -2.40
N GLY A 201 -15.77 19.95 -1.33
CA GLY A 201 -17.13 19.48 -1.08
C GLY A 201 -18.20 20.56 -0.89
N ALA A 202 -17.88 21.84 -1.08
CA ALA A 202 -18.80 22.98 -1.03
C ALA A 202 -18.83 23.86 -2.30
N CYS A 203 -17.83 23.77 -3.19
CA CYS A 203 -17.81 24.54 -4.46
C CYS A 203 -17.46 23.73 -5.72
N GLY A 204 -16.93 22.51 -5.58
CA GLY A 204 -16.54 21.65 -6.71
C GLY A 204 -15.11 21.88 -7.21
N ASP A 205 -14.52 23.05 -6.97
CA ASP A 205 -13.18 23.41 -7.44
C ASP A 205 -12.07 22.46 -6.95
N ASN A 206 -11.04 22.31 -7.79
CA ASN A 206 -9.86 21.46 -7.59
C ASN A 206 -8.83 22.05 -6.60
N TYR A 207 -7.84 21.23 -6.21
CA TYR A 207 -6.80 21.57 -5.23
C TYR A 207 -5.79 22.62 -5.74
N GLY A 208 -5.93 23.87 -5.30
CA GLY A 208 -4.95 24.94 -5.50
C GLY A 208 -3.81 24.88 -4.48
N THR A 209 -2.58 25.17 -4.92
CA THR A 209 -1.33 24.95 -4.14
C THR A 209 -1.17 25.81 -2.88
N ASP A 210 -1.78 27.00 -2.84
CA ASP A 210 -1.66 27.97 -1.72
C ASP A 210 -2.96 28.14 -0.90
N GLU A 211 -3.95 27.26 -1.08
CA GLU A 211 -5.23 27.34 -0.38
C GLU A 211 -5.23 26.56 0.93
N PHE A 212 -5.90 27.08 1.97
CA PHE A 212 -6.11 26.35 3.23
C PHE A 212 -7.33 25.42 3.13
N TRP A 213 -7.13 24.14 3.46
CA TRP A 213 -8.14 23.08 3.42
C TRP A 213 -8.41 22.44 4.79
N ILE A 214 -9.62 21.90 4.98
CA ILE A 214 -10.03 21.17 6.18
C ILE A 214 -10.93 19.97 5.82
N CYS A 215 -10.68 18.81 6.46
CA CYS A 215 -11.49 17.59 6.31
C CYS A 215 -12.55 17.51 7.43
N CYS A 216 -13.70 16.89 7.15
CA CYS A 216 -14.83 16.78 8.08
C CYS A 216 -15.01 15.35 8.65
N ASP A 217 -14.83 15.18 9.97
CA ASP A 217 -14.90 13.91 10.72
C ASP A 217 -16.21 13.10 10.57
N ILE A 218 -17.25 13.65 9.94
CA ILE A 218 -18.57 13.04 9.78
C ILE A 218 -18.85 12.56 8.34
N CYS A 219 -18.05 12.99 7.36
CA CYS A 219 -18.26 12.59 5.95
C CYS A 219 -17.00 12.58 5.09
N GLU A 220 -15.82 12.76 5.69
CA GLU A 220 -14.47 12.57 5.10
C GLU A 220 -14.16 13.40 3.83
N ARG A 221 -15.08 14.29 3.44
CA ARG A 221 -14.88 15.28 2.37
C ARG A 221 -14.01 16.43 2.86
N TRP A 222 -13.17 16.89 1.94
CA TRP A 222 -12.30 18.05 2.07
C TRP A 222 -13.00 19.33 1.60
N PHE A 223 -12.66 20.45 2.22
CA PHE A 223 -13.24 21.76 1.93
C PHE A 223 -12.18 22.87 2.02
N HIS A 224 -12.17 23.83 1.10
CA HIS A 224 -11.49 25.10 1.30
C HIS A 224 -12.04 25.79 2.55
N GLY A 225 -11.17 26.28 3.44
CA GLY A 225 -11.56 27.00 4.65
C GLY A 225 -12.44 28.23 4.37
N LYS A 226 -12.19 28.92 3.24
CA LYS A 226 -13.02 30.04 2.75
C LYS A 226 -14.48 29.61 2.51
N CYS A 227 -14.71 28.46 1.90
CA CYS A 227 -16.04 27.94 1.55
C CYS A 227 -16.85 27.51 2.78
N VAL A 228 -16.18 27.13 3.87
CA VAL A 228 -16.82 26.70 5.13
C VAL A 228 -16.64 27.67 6.31
N LYS A 229 -16.08 28.86 6.07
CA LYS A 229 -15.87 29.94 7.05
C LYS A 229 -15.00 29.51 8.26
N ILE A 230 -13.92 28.80 7.96
CA ILE A 230 -12.85 28.43 8.89
C ILE A 230 -11.52 29.01 8.39
N THR A 231 -10.78 29.69 9.28
CA THR A 231 -9.42 30.16 9.05
C THR A 231 -8.40 29.18 9.64
N PRO A 232 -7.12 29.18 9.21
CA PRO A 232 -6.08 28.30 9.76
C PRO A 232 -5.98 28.37 11.29
N ALA A 233 -5.83 29.57 11.85
CA ALA A 233 -5.77 29.81 13.30
C ALA A 233 -7.03 29.35 14.07
N LYS A 234 -8.18 29.24 13.40
CA LYS A 234 -9.40 28.66 13.99
C LYS A 234 -9.39 27.13 13.92
N ALA A 235 -8.80 26.54 12.88
CA ALA A 235 -8.68 25.09 12.71
C ALA A 235 -7.70 24.46 13.73
N GLU A 236 -6.60 25.14 14.06
CA GLU A 236 -5.67 24.77 15.15
C GLU A 236 -6.37 24.44 16.49
N HIS A 237 -7.52 25.07 16.73
CA HIS A 237 -8.31 24.96 17.96
C HIS A 237 -9.51 24.01 17.84
N ILE A 238 -9.73 23.36 16.68
CA ILE A 238 -10.85 22.45 16.43
C ILE A 238 -10.37 20.99 16.51
N LYS A 239 -10.78 20.27 17.55
CA LYS A 239 -10.46 18.84 17.73
C LYS A 239 -11.23 17.90 16.80
N HIS A 240 -12.46 18.28 16.43
CA HIS A 240 -13.33 17.56 15.49
C HIS A 240 -14.10 18.59 14.67
N TYR A 241 -13.92 18.58 13.35
CA TYR A 241 -14.54 19.51 12.43
C TYR A 241 -15.81 18.93 11.80
N LYS A 242 -16.90 19.71 11.85
CA LYS A 242 -18.19 19.33 11.27
C LYS A 242 -18.61 20.33 10.20
N CYS A 243 -18.61 19.89 8.94
CA CYS A 243 -19.03 20.74 7.81
C CYS A 243 -20.50 21.20 7.96
N PRO A 244 -20.92 22.30 7.30
CA PRO A 244 -22.29 22.82 7.42
C PRO A 244 -23.36 21.77 7.08
N SER A 245 -23.12 20.99 6.03
CA SER A 245 -24.02 19.92 5.55
C SER A 245 -24.20 18.79 6.56
N CYS A 246 -23.17 18.47 7.36
CA CYS A 246 -23.28 17.49 8.44
C CYS A 246 -23.79 18.12 9.75
N SER A 247 -23.54 19.41 9.97
CA SER A 247 -24.07 20.15 11.12
C SER A 247 -25.61 20.21 11.10
N ASN A 248 -26.20 20.56 9.95
CA ASN A 248 -27.66 20.76 9.83
C ASN A 248 -28.49 19.45 9.83
N LYS A 249 -27.87 18.28 9.64
CA LYS A 249 -28.54 16.96 9.61
C LYS A 249 -29.15 16.48 10.95
N ARG A 250 -29.19 17.31 12.01
CA ARG A 250 -29.74 16.98 13.33
C ARG A 250 -31.13 17.57 13.65
N ALA A 251 -31.81 18.16 12.67
CA ALA A 251 -33.10 18.83 12.87
C ALA A 251 -34.22 18.32 11.92
N ARG A 252 -34.59 17.04 12.06
CA ARG A 252 -35.95 16.56 11.78
C ARG A 252 -36.34 15.57 12.88
N VAL A 253 -37.36 15.96 13.65
CA VAL A 253 -38.16 15.13 14.56
C VAL A 253 -39.50 14.91 13.87
#